data_AF-A0A1C6TZC5-F1
#
_entry.id   AF-A0A1C6TZC5-F1
#
_cell.length_a   1.000
_cell.length_b   1.000
_cell.length_c   1.000
_cell.angle_alpha   90.00
_cell.angle_beta   90.00
_cell.angle_gamma   90.00
#
_symmetry.space_group_name_H-M   'P 1'
#
loop_
_entity.id
_entity.type
_entity.pdbx_description
1 polymer ?
#
loop_
_entity_poly.entity_id
_entity_poly.type
_entity_poly.pdbx_seq_one_letter_code
_entity_poly.pdbx_strand_id
1 'polypeptide(L)' 'MSRHDEPNEFGFAGEGTAPEPPPGARSDEQDRAEEVAVPGDDLLDPYADAVEEETDGTEEEKAHRRR' A
#
# COMPACT_ATOMS: atom_id res chain seq x y z
N MET A 1 -8.07 -8.29 33.21
CA MET A 1 -7.58 -7.73 31.94
C MET A 1 -6.07 -7.68 32.02
N SER A 2 -5.33 -8.69 31.53
CA SER A 2 -3.86 -8.76 31.79
C SER A 2 -3.06 -9.47 30.70
N ARG A 3 -3.68 -9.91 29.59
CA ARG A 3 -3.00 -10.70 28.54
C ARG A 3 -2.46 -9.85 27.38
N HIS A 4 -2.79 -8.56 27.35
CA HIS A 4 -2.38 -7.64 26.28
C HIS A 4 -1.10 -6.87 26.64
N ASP A 5 -0.70 -6.89 27.91
CA ASP A 5 0.50 -6.22 28.40
C ASP A 5 1.73 -7.15 28.45
N GLU A 6 1.55 -8.43 28.11
CA GLU A 6 2.65 -9.40 28.03
C GLU A 6 3.36 -9.29 26.66
N PRO A 7 4.72 -9.26 26.64
CA PRO A 7 5.47 -9.35 25.40
C PRO A 7 5.08 -10.58 24.59
N ASN A 8 4.95 -10.43 23.27
CA ASN A 8 4.77 -11.58 22.38
C ASN A 8 6.03 -12.46 22.36
N GLU A 9 5.99 -13.58 21.62
CA GLU A 9 7.09 -14.54 21.51
C GLU A 9 8.42 -13.96 20.97
N PHE A 10 8.36 -12.77 20.36
CA PHE A 10 9.50 -12.02 19.86
C PHE A 10 10.00 -10.95 20.84
N GLY A 11 9.43 -10.89 22.05
CA GLY A 11 9.75 -9.90 23.06
C GLY A 11 9.09 -8.54 22.83
N PHE A 12 8.15 -8.42 21.88
CA PHE A 12 7.45 -7.17 21.62
C PHE A 12 6.21 -7.05 22.51
N ALA A 13 6.31 -6.21 23.55
CA ALA A 13 5.22 -5.90 24.46
C ALA A 13 4.49 -4.64 24.01
N GLY A 14 4.12 -4.58 22.72
CA GLY A 14 3.32 -3.50 22.14
C GLY A 14 3.56 -2.16 22.81
N GLU A 15 4.81 -1.66 22.83
CA GLU A 15 5.08 -0.35 23.41
C GLU A 15 4.04 0.60 22.83
N GLY A 16 3.35 1.34 23.71
CA GLY A 16 2.32 2.27 23.27
C GLY A 16 2.93 3.12 22.17
N THR A 17 2.36 3.03 20.97
CA THR A 17 2.80 3.87 19.86
C THR A 17 2.87 5.29 20.39
N ALA A 18 3.99 5.98 20.12
CA ALA A 18 4.13 7.36 20.58
C ALA A 18 2.84 8.13 20.23
N PRO A 19 2.34 8.99 21.12
CA PRO A 19 1.13 9.75 20.83
C PRO A 19 1.30 10.48 19.50
N GLU A 20 0.24 10.50 18.70
CA GLU A 20 0.22 11.18 17.41
C GLU A 20 0.71 12.64 17.59
N PRO A 21 1.62 13.12 16.74
CA PRO A 21 2.11 14.48 16.85
C PRO A 21 0.94 15.47 16.70
N PRO A 22 0.96 16.62 17.41
CA PRO A 22 -0.08 17.62 17.26
C PRO A 22 -0.14 18.14 15.82
N PRO A 23 -1.33 18.48 15.30
CA PRO A 23 -1.47 19.02 13.96
C PRO A 23 -0.61 20.28 13.79
N GLY A 24 0.27 20.29 12.78
CA GLY A 24 1.23 21.38 12.56
C GLY A 24 2.55 21.25 13.36
N ALA A 25 2.85 20.08 13.91
CA ALA A 25 4.18 19.76 14.40
C ALA A 25 5.25 19.93 13.30
N ARG A 26 6.52 20.04 13.71
CA ARG A 26 7.63 20.06 12.75
C ARG A 26 7.67 18.72 12.02
N SER A 27 7.74 18.78 10.69
CA SER A 27 7.93 17.61 9.83
C SER A 27 9.10 16.76 10.33
N ASP A 28 8.88 15.48 10.58
CA ASP A 28 9.93 14.51 10.88
C ASP A 28 10.45 13.83 9.59
N GLU A 29 11.29 12.81 9.76
CA GLU A 29 11.85 12.07 8.62
C GLU A 29 10.79 11.19 7.94
N GLN A 30 9.81 10.71 8.68
CA GLN A 30 8.72 9.90 8.18
C GLN A 30 7.76 10.77 7.35
N ASP A 31 7.41 11.95 7.83
CA ASP A 31 6.60 12.93 7.09
C ASP A 31 7.21 13.27 5.72
N ARG A 32 8.54 13.45 5.67
CA ARG A 32 9.25 13.75 4.40
C ARG A 32 9.29 12.56 3.45
N ALA A 33 9.36 11.34 3.98
CA ALA A 33 9.31 10.13 3.17
C ALA A 33 7.92 9.95 2.54
N GLU A 34 6.87 10.35 3.26
CA GLU A 34 5.48 10.34 2.79
C GLU A 34 5.18 11.50 1.82
N GLU A 35 5.90 12.62 1.93
CA GLU A 35 5.81 13.77 1.01
C GLU A 35 6.39 13.49 -0.39
N VAL A 36 7.01 12.33 -0.61
CA VAL A 36 7.51 11.96 -1.94
C VAL A 36 6.33 11.85 -2.89
N ALA A 37 6.19 12.87 -3.74
CA ALA A 37 5.15 12.93 -4.75
C ALA A 37 5.27 11.69 -5.66
N VAL A 38 4.30 10.79 -5.54
CA VAL A 38 4.08 9.75 -6.54
C VAL A 38 3.71 10.47 -7.83
N PRO A 39 4.39 10.21 -8.95
CA PRO A 39 3.98 10.76 -10.24
C PRO A 39 2.49 10.48 -10.45
N GLY A 40 1.71 11.53 -10.72
CA GLY A 40 0.31 11.40 -11.08
C GLY A 40 0.11 10.85 -12.50
N ASP A 41 1.20 10.65 -13.23
CA ASP A 41 1.19 10.06 -14.57
C ASP A 41 0.95 8.55 -14.48
N ASP A 42 0.13 8.04 -15.40
CA ASP A 42 -0.05 6.62 -15.56
C ASP A 42 1.17 6.02 -16.26
N LEU A 43 2.11 5.49 -15.46
CA LEU A 43 3.30 4.82 -15.96
C LEU A 43 3.00 3.47 -16.64
N LEU A 44 1.78 2.94 -16.45
CA LEU A 44 1.35 1.67 -17.00
C LEU A 44 0.59 1.81 -18.32
N ASP A 45 0.18 3.02 -18.71
CA ASP A 45 -0.54 3.28 -19.97
C ASP A 45 0.15 2.67 -21.21
N PRO A 46 1.49 2.77 -21.41
CA PRO A 46 2.15 2.13 -22.55
C PRO A 46 2.18 0.60 -22.50
N TYR A 47 1.88 0.00 -21.35
CA TYR A 47 1.91 -1.44 -21.09
C TYR A 47 0.51 -2.02 -20.83
N ALA A 48 -0.54 -1.20 -20.89
CA ALA A 48 -1.90 -1.60 -20.53
C ALA A 48 -2.36 -2.82 -21.33
N ASP A 49 -2.12 -2.83 -22.65
CA ASP A 49 -2.47 -3.95 -23.53
C ASP A 49 -1.77 -5.26 -23.13
N ALA A 50 -0.48 -5.19 -22.78
CA ALA A 50 0.30 -6.36 -22.39
C ALA A 50 -0.17 -6.96 -21.05
N VAL A 51 -0.55 -6.10 -20.10
CA VAL A 51 -1.09 -6.53 -18.80
C VAL A 51 -2.49 -7.12 -18.97
N GLU A 52 -3.36 -6.48 -19.76
CA GLU A 52 -4.72 -6.99 -20.02
C GLU A 52 -4.73 -8.35 -20.72
N GLU A 53 -3.84 -8.57 -21.71
CA GLU A 53 -3.73 -9.87 -22.37
C GLU A 53 -3.28 -10.98 -21.40
N GLU A 54 -2.39 -10.67 -20.45
CA GLU A 54 -1.92 -11.64 -19.45
C GLU A 54 -2.98 -11.95 -18.39
N THR A 55 -3.76 -10.97 -17.94
CA THR A 55 -4.73 -11.15 -16.84
C THR A 55 -6.10 -11.61 -17.31
N ASP A 56 -6.62 -11.07 -18.40
CA ASP A 56 -7.99 -11.34 -18.86
C ASP A 56 -8.06 -12.25 -20.10
N GLY A 57 -6.90 -12.49 -20.73
CA GLY A 57 -6.77 -13.17 -22.02
C GLY A 57 -6.99 -12.21 -23.18
N THR A 58 -6.68 -12.68 -24.38
CA THR A 58 -6.83 -11.87 -25.61
C THR A 58 -8.28 -11.43 -25.83
N GLU A 59 -8.50 -10.35 -26.59
CA GLU A 59 -9.85 -9.91 -27.00
C GLU A 59 -10.66 -11.03 -27.67
N GLU A 60 -9.98 -11.92 -28.39
CA GLU A 60 -10.58 -13.11 -29.00
C GLU A 60 -11.11 -14.12 -27.96
N GLU A 61 -10.34 -14.38 -26.90
CA GLU A 61 -10.77 -15.24 -25.79
C GLU A 61 -11.88 -14.61 -24.95
N LYS A 62 -11.79 -13.30 -24.69
CA LYS A 62 -12.85 -12.53 -24.00
C LYS A 62 -14.16 -12.61 -24.79
N ALA A 63 -14.11 -12.45 -26.11
CA ALA A 63 -15.28 -12.55 -27.00
C ALA A 63 -15.87 -13.97 -27.02
N HIS A 64 -15.04 -15.00 -27.02
CA HIS A 64 -15.49 -16.39 -26.96
C HIS A 64 -16.19 -16.73 -25.63
N ARG A 65 -15.73 -16.16 -24.51
CA ARG A 65 -16.33 -16.38 -23.17
C ARG A 65 -17.72 -15.76 -23.02
N ARG A 66 -18.04 -14.71 -23.78
CA ARG A 66 -19.33 -14.00 -23.72
C ARG A 66 -20.44 -14.62 -24.57
N ARG A 67 -20.15 -15.71 -25.29
CA ARG A 67 -21.07 -16.38 -26.22
C ARG A 67 -21.62 -17.67 -25.65
#